data_AF-A0A921HVG4-F1
#
_entry.id   AF-A0A921HVG4-F1
#
_cell.length_a   1.000
_cell.length_b   1.000
_cell.length_c   1.000
_cell.angle_alpha   90.00
_cell.angle_beta   90.00
_cell.angle_gamma   90.00
#
_symmetry.space_group_name_H-M   'P 1'
#
loop_
_entity.id
_entity.type
_entity.pdbx_description
1 polymer ?
#
loop_
_entity_poly.entity_id
_entity_poly.type
_entity_poly.pdbx_seq_one_letter_code
_entity_poly.pdbx_strand_id
1 'polypeptide(L)'
;MKRKCPHCHNTVSLRTRLVYAWRGINFSTQCPQCGRSIRPSKEPLPFWTCFSTSGLTAYLSFWIYIKYIEDNFLHAIGFGACMAAIAVIIIAIIVVRKIDFI
;
A
#
# COMPACT_ATOMS: atom_id res chain seq x y z
N MET A 1 -5.46 -15.88 -7.53
CA MET A 1 -5.22 -16.70 -6.32
C MET A 1 -5.60 -15.87 -5.09
N LYS A 2 -5.85 -16.46 -3.91
CA LYS A 2 -7.20 -16.64 -3.35
C LYS A 2 -7.73 -15.37 -2.63
N ARG A 3 -8.62 -14.62 -3.31
CA ARG A 3 -9.42 -13.48 -2.76
C ARG A 3 -10.69 -13.92 -2.01
N LYS A 4 -10.71 -15.16 -1.55
CA LYS A 4 -11.91 -15.83 -1.03
C LYS A 4 -11.71 -16.06 0.45
N CYS A 5 -12.75 -15.83 1.23
CA CYS A 5 -12.75 -16.20 2.64
C CYS A 5 -12.57 -17.72 2.77
N PRO A 6 -11.71 -18.22 3.67
CA PRO A 6 -11.51 -19.67 3.84
C PRO A 6 -12.77 -20.39 4.33
N HIS A 7 -13.63 -19.70 5.06
CA HIS A 7 -14.84 -20.28 5.63
C HIS A 7 -16.02 -20.26 4.66
N CYS A 8 -16.30 -19.12 4.02
CA CYS A 8 -17.47 -18.99 3.14
C CYS A 8 -17.14 -19.08 1.64
N HIS A 9 -15.86 -19.19 1.25
CA HIS A 9 -15.38 -19.15 -0.13
C HIS A 9 -15.84 -17.93 -0.95
N ASN A 10 -16.49 -16.96 -0.30
CA ASN A 10 -17.03 -15.77 -0.93
C ASN A 10 -15.95 -14.71 -1.08
N THR A 11 -16.11 -13.87 -2.11
CA THR A 11 -15.16 -12.80 -2.42
C THR A 11 -15.18 -11.73 -1.33
N VAL A 12 -14.01 -11.41 -0.78
CA VAL A 12 -13.89 -10.32 0.20
C VAL A 12 -14.01 -8.99 -0.54
N SER A 13 -14.86 -8.10 -0.03
CA SER A 13 -15.09 -6.79 -0.64
C SER A 13 -13.80 -5.95 -0.65
N LEU A 14 -13.66 -5.11 -1.68
CA LEU A 14 -12.53 -4.17 -1.83
C LEU A 14 -12.38 -3.25 -0.62
N ARG A 15 -13.50 -2.84 0.00
CA ARG A 15 -13.51 -1.98 1.19
C ARG A 15 -12.81 -2.63 2.38
N THR A 16 -13.11 -3.89 2.66
CA THR A 16 -12.45 -4.63 3.75
C THR A 16 -10.95 -4.78 3.48
N ARG A 17 -10.55 -5.02 2.22
CA ARG A 17 -9.13 -5.12 1.82
C ARG A 17 -8.37 -3.80 1.97
N LEU A 18 -9.01 -2.66 1.69
CA LEU A 18 -8.43 -1.33 1.92
C LEU A 18 -8.26 -1.03 3.41
N VAL A 19 -9.25 -1.37 4.23
CA VAL A 19 -9.14 -1.24 5.69
C VAL A 19 -7.96 -2.06 6.23
N TYR A 20 -7.74 -3.25 5.70
CA TYR A 20 -6.55 -4.06 6.01
C TYR A 20 -5.24 -3.41 5.57
N ALA A 21 -5.18 -2.90 4.33
CA ALA A 21 -3.99 -2.22 3.83
C ALA A 21 -3.63 -0.99 4.69
N TRP A 22 -4.64 -0.31 5.26
CA TRP A 22 -4.45 0.85 6.12
C TRP A 22 -4.13 0.51 7.58
N ARG A 23 -4.82 -0.47 8.17
CA ARG A 23 -4.63 -0.86 9.59
C ARG A 23 -3.53 -1.88 9.83
N GLY A 24 -3.02 -2.52 8.78
CA GLY A 24 -1.95 -3.52 8.84
C GLY A 24 -2.42 -4.95 9.18
N ILE A 25 -1.48 -5.88 9.16
CA ILE A 25 -1.69 -7.35 9.30
C ILE A 25 -2.06 -7.84 10.72
N ASN A 26 -1.95 -6.98 11.72
CA ASN A 26 -2.23 -7.32 13.12
C ASN A 26 -3.70 -7.19 13.48
N PHE A 27 -4.51 -6.58 12.61
CA PHE A 27 -5.93 -6.45 12.85
C PHE A 27 -6.66 -7.70 12.34
N SER A 28 -7.50 -8.33 13.15
CA SER A 28 -8.46 -9.32 12.69
C SER A 28 -9.78 -8.62 12.38
N THR A 29 -10.27 -8.66 11.14
CA THR A 29 -11.62 -8.19 10.82
C THR A 29 -12.58 -9.36 10.66
N GLN A 30 -13.85 -9.11 11.00
CA GLN A 30 -14.91 -10.08 10.76
C GLN A 30 -15.32 -10.06 9.29
N CYS A 31 -15.52 -11.24 8.71
CA CYS A 31 -16.05 -11.35 7.36
C CYS A 31 -17.50 -10.86 7.34
N PRO A 32 -17.88 -9.91 6.46
CA PRO A 32 -19.24 -9.35 6.41
C PRO A 32 -20.31 -10.38 6.01
N GLN A 33 -19.89 -11.53 5.47
CA GLN A 33 -20.79 -12.57 4.96
C GLN A 33 -20.97 -13.73 5.94
N CYS A 34 -19.93 -14.10 6.70
CA CYS A 34 -19.97 -15.25 7.61
C CYS A 34 -19.73 -14.91 9.08
N GLY A 35 -19.46 -13.63 9.41
CA GLY A 35 -19.20 -13.15 10.77
C GLY A 35 -17.90 -13.66 11.40
N ARG A 36 -17.23 -14.65 10.82
CA ARG A 36 -15.98 -15.21 11.34
C ARG A 36 -14.81 -14.26 11.15
N SER A 37 -13.90 -14.24 12.13
CA SER A 37 -12.64 -13.52 12.05
C SER A 37 -11.77 -14.11 10.94
N ILE A 38 -11.38 -13.28 9.99
CA ILE A 38 -10.43 -13.64 8.93
C ILE A 38 -9.11 -12.92 9.21
N ARG A 39 -7.98 -13.53 8.85
CA ARG A 39 -6.65 -12.90 8.92
C ARG A 39 -5.95 -13.08 7.57
N PRO A 40 -5.27 -12.05 7.03
CA PRO A 40 -4.43 -12.25 5.85
C PRO A 40 -3.33 -13.27 6.16
N SER A 41 -3.11 -14.19 5.21
CA SER A 41 -2.12 -15.26 5.33
C SER A 41 -0.69 -14.74 5.46
N LYS A 42 -0.42 -13.66 4.72
CA LYS A 42 0.91 -13.13 4.50
C LYS A 42 0.81 -11.63 4.33
N GLU A 43 1.82 -10.92 4.81
CA GLU A 43 1.96 -9.52 4.50
C GLU A 43 2.31 -9.39 3.00
N PRO A 44 1.50 -8.67 2.20
CA PRO A 44 1.72 -8.59 0.75
C PRO A 44 2.98 -7.80 0.40
N LEU A 45 3.39 -6.86 1.26
CA LEU A 45 4.64 -6.12 1.20
C LEU A 45 5.08 -5.73 2.62
N PRO A 46 6.34 -6.01 3.02
CA PRO A 46 6.86 -5.52 4.29
C PRO A 46 6.80 -3.99 4.32
N PHE A 47 6.38 -3.43 5.46
CA PHE A 47 6.36 -1.97 5.67
C PHE A 47 7.69 -1.30 5.27
N TRP A 48 8.82 -1.92 5.64
CA TRP A 48 10.15 -1.45 5.27
C TRP A 48 10.35 -1.35 3.76
N THR A 49 9.93 -2.34 2.98
CA THR A 49 10.09 -2.29 1.52
C THR A 49 9.27 -1.16 0.90
N CYS A 50 8.05 -0.94 1.39
CA CYS A 50 7.21 0.18 0.97
C CYS A 50 7.88 1.52 1.30
N PHE A 51 8.29 1.69 2.56
CA PHE A 51 8.93 2.91 3.06
C PHE A 51 10.23 3.22 2.30
N SER A 52 11.12 2.23 2.16
CA SER A 52 12.39 2.39 1.43
C SER A 52 12.16 2.75 -0.04
N THR A 53 11.18 2.11 -0.70
CA THR A 53 10.91 2.37 -2.13
C THR A 53 10.33 3.76 -2.34
N SER A 54 9.36 4.18 -1.52
CA SER A 54 8.80 5.52 -1.56
C SER A 54 9.85 6.59 -1.23
N GLY A 55 10.70 6.35 -0.22
CA GLY A 55 11.79 7.25 0.15
C GLY A 55 12.84 7.38 -0.95
N LEU A 56 13.26 6.27 -1.57
CA LEU A 56 14.20 6.28 -2.69
C LEU A 56 13.63 7.03 -3.89
N THR A 57 12.34 6.84 -4.18
CA THR A 57 11.64 7.55 -5.27
C THR A 57 11.62 9.05 -5.00
N ALA A 58 11.27 9.47 -3.77
CA ALA A 58 11.27 10.88 -3.39
C ALA A 58 12.67 11.50 -3.51
N TYR A 59 13.69 10.81 -3.01
CA TYR A 59 15.09 11.24 -3.05
C TYR A 59 15.60 11.40 -4.49
N LEU A 60 15.34 10.41 -5.34
CA LEU A 60 15.73 10.47 -6.76
C LEU A 60 15.00 11.60 -7.48
N SER A 61 13.68 11.74 -7.29
CA SER A 61 12.91 12.83 -7.90
C SER A 61 13.40 14.20 -7.46
N PHE A 62 13.76 14.37 -6.18
CA PHE A 62 14.33 15.60 -5.64
C PHE A 62 15.68 15.95 -6.30
N TRP A 63 16.60 14.99 -6.36
CA TRP A 63 17.92 15.20 -6.98
C TRP A 63 17.84 15.48 -8.47
N ILE A 64 16.95 14.81 -9.18
CA ILE A 64 16.70 15.07 -10.60
C ILE A 64 16.16 16.49 -10.79
N TYR A 65 15.22 16.92 -9.95
CA TYR A 65 14.63 18.26 -10.04
C TYR A 65 15.66 19.36 -9.83
N ILE A 66 16.47 19.27 -8.76
CA ILE A 66 17.54 20.24 -8.50
C ILE A 66 18.59 20.27 -9.61
N LYS A 67 18.97 19.10 -10.14
CA LYS A 67 20.05 19.03 -11.13
C LYS A 67 19.64 19.52 -12.53
N TYR A 68 18.37 19.41 -12.91
CA TYR A 68 17.93 19.62 -14.29
C TYR A 68 16.86 20.73 -14.48
N ILE A 69 16.15 21.15 -13.43
CA ILE A 69 15.00 22.06 -13.58
C ILE A 69 15.27 23.42 -12.95
N GLU A 70 15.44 23.50 -11.62
CA GLU A 70 15.61 24.77 -10.89
C GLU A 70 16.36 24.58 -9.56
N ASP A 71 17.13 25.59 -9.14
CA ASP A 71 17.78 25.67 -7.81
C ASP A 71 16.81 26.00 -6.66
N ASN A 72 15.51 26.15 -6.96
CA ASN A 72 14.48 26.44 -5.96
C ASN A 72 14.19 25.20 -5.11
N PHE A 73 14.93 25.07 -4.00
CA PHE A 73 14.84 23.96 -3.05
C PHE A 73 13.40 23.66 -2.58
N LEU A 74 12.57 24.70 -2.38
CA LEU A 74 11.18 24.53 -1.95
C LEU A 74 10.31 23.82 -3.02
N HIS A 75 10.50 24.17 -4.29
CA HIS A 75 9.76 23.56 -5.40
C HIS A 75 10.21 22.10 -5.61
N ALA A 76 11.50 21.83 -5.43
CA ALA A 76 12.05 20.47 -5.49
C ALA A 76 11.47 19.57 -4.38
N ILE A 77 11.33 20.08 -3.15
CA ILE A 77 10.67 19.34 -2.05
C ILE A 77 9.22 19.06 -2.39
N GLY A 78 8.48 20.06 -2.88
CA GLY A 78 7.08 19.89 -3.26
C GLY A 78 6.90 18.82 -4.34
N PHE A 79 7.76 18.82 -5.36
CA PHE A 79 7.77 17.82 -6.42
C PHE A 79 8.09 16.41 -5.89
N GLY A 80 9.13 16.28 -5.07
CA GLY A 80 9.50 15.01 -4.43
C GLY A 80 8.38 14.44 -3.57
N ALA A 81 7.68 15.30 -2.80
CA ALA A 81 6.53 14.90 -1.99
C ALA A 81 5.35 14.40 -2.86
N CYS A 82 5.05 15.08 -3.97
CA CYS A 82 4.03 14.63 -4.92
C CYS A 82 4.37 13.26 -5.52
N MET A 83 5.63 13.05 -5.93
CA MET A 83 6.08 11.77 -6.47
C MET A 83 6.03 10.65 -5.42
N ALA A 84 6.40 10.94 -4.17
CA ALA A 84 6.25 10.01 -3.06
C ALA A 84 4.80 9.61 -2.84
N ALA A 85 3.86 10.57 -2.87
CA ALA A 85 2.44 10.30 -2.72
C ALA A 85 1.90 9.38 -3.83
N ILE A 86 2.30 9.62 -5.08
CA ILE A 86 1.94 8.75 -6.22
C ILE A 86 2.49 7.34 -6.01
N ALA A 87 3.75 7.20 -5.60
CA ALA A 87 4.35 5.90 -5.31
C ALA A 87 3.59 5.15 -4.20
N VAL A 88 3.20 5.85 -3.13
CA VAL A 88 2.38 5.27 -2.05
C VAL A 88 1.02 4.79 -2.57
N ILE A 89 0.36 5.56 -3.43
CA ILE A 89 -0.93 5.16 -4.04
C ILE A 89 -0.76 3.90 -4.91
N ILE A 90 0.28 3.83 -5.73
CA ILE A 90 0.58 2.66 -6.58
C ILE A 90 0.83 1.44 -5.71
N ILE A 91 1.65 1.58 -4.66
CA ILE A 91 1.93 0.48 -3.73
C ILE A 91 0.65 0.04 -3.02
N ALA A 92 -0.20 0.96 -2.58
CA ALA A 92 -1.49 0.63 -1.98
C ALA A 92 -2.39 -0.16 -2.93
N ILE A 93 -2.43 0.19 -4.22
CA ILE A 93 -3.18 -0.55 -5.25
C ILE A 93 -2.60 -1.96 -5.44
N ILE A 94 -1.27 -2.10 -5.49
CA ILE A 94 -0.59 -3.40 -5.63
C ILE A 94 -0.86 -4.28 -4.42
N VAL A 95 -0.73 -3.73 -3.21
CA VAL A 95 -1.04 -4.38 -1.93
C VAL A 95 -2.48 -4.89 -1.95
N VAL A 96 -3.45 -4.01 -2.23
CA VAL A 96 -4.87 -4.40 -2.29
C VAL A 96 -5.12 -5.46 -3.34
N ARG A 97 -4.38 -5.50 -4.46
CA ARG A 97 -4.50 -6.57 -5.46
C ARG A 97 -3.90 -7.90 -4.99
N LYS A 98 -2.75 -7.87 -4.31
CA LYS A 98 -1.97 -9.05 -3.88
C LYS A 98 -2.35 -9.66 -2.53
N ILE A 99 -3.23 -9.05 -1.73
CA ILE A 99 -3.66 -9.68 -0.46
C ILE A 99 -4.34 -11.02 -0.74
N ASP A 100 -3.71 -12.09 -0.26
CA ASP A 100 -4.23 -13.44 -0.17
C ASP A 100 -4.71 -13.72 1.27
N PHE A 101 -5.89 -14.34 1.39
CA PHE A 101 -6.49 -14.72 2.67
C PHE A 101 -6.37 -16.25 2.85
N ILE A 102 -5.91 -16.70 4.01
CA ILE A 102 -5.96 -18.11 4.47
C ILE A 102 -7.03 -18.23 5.54
#